data_AF-A0A1H4RP00-F1
#
_entry.id   AF-A0A1H4RP00-F1
#
_cell.length_a   1.000
_cell.length_b   1.000
_cell.length_c   1.000
_cell.angle_alpha   90.00
_cell.angle_beta   90.00
_cell.angle_gamma   90.00
#
_symmetry.space_group_name_H-M   'P 1'
#
loop_
_entity.id
_entity.type
_entity.pdbx_description
1 polymer ?
#
loop_
_entity_poly.entity_id
_entity_poly.type
_entity_poly.pdbx_seq_one_letter_code
_entity_poly.pdbx_strand_id
1 'polypeptide(L)'
;MPLSRRPAVLTMLALIVVCVVGSLVMRSMNGWLNQTSVFYVGLPALLAALLVLSRPSTSAYGIVLKGTTLFLLIATIFAGEGVVCVLFAAPLVYAVALLVAALVNTVRKGGRGARVVAAAALLLAVASTEGAVPALTLPAENTVTAERVVAATPDQVRAALAAPLRFGEPTGALALGFPRPLVDHPEGLAPGDARHILFSGAPERAAPLHGHHWGTAPSTLTLRVAAAGDRSVDYVAVKDATPIATWLAWRGSTVRWEPVAGGTRVVWSLTFDRRLSPAAYWTPLERAVAQRAADYLIGSLALPA
;
A
#
# COMPACT_ATOMS: atom_id res chain seq x y z
N MET A 1 -24.58 -20.00 -28.35
CA MET A 1 -23.15 -19.60 -28.45
C MET A 1 -22.54 -20.26 -29.69
N PRO A 2 -21.82 -19.54 -30.57
CA PRO A 2 -21.22 -20.15 -31.76
C PRO A 2 -20.17 -21.20 -31.37
N LEU A 3 -20.20 -22.36 -32.03
CA LEU A 3 -19.39 -23.54 -31.73
C LEU A 3 -17.86 -23.27 -31.77
N SER A 4 -17.41 -22.28 -32.55
CA SER A 4 -15.99 -21.90 -32.69
C SER A 4 -15.37 -21.22 -31.46
N ARG A 5 -16.18 -20.74 -30.50
CA ARG A 5 -15.69 -20.06 -29.28
C ARG A 5 -15.59 -20.96 -28.06
N ARG A 6 -16.20 -22.15 -28.11
CA ARG A 6 -16.13 -23.15 -27.04
C ARG A 6 -14.70 -23.52 -26.65
N PRO A 7 -13.74 -23.77 -27.57
CA PRO A 7 -12.40 -24.18 -27.17
C PRO A 7 -11.67 -23.10 -26.37
N ALA A 8 -11.69 -21.82 -26.80
CA ALA A 8 -10.99 -20.74 -26.09
C ALA A 8 -11.57 -20.45 -24.69
N VAL A 9 -12.91 -20.49 -24.55
CA VAL A 9 -13.57 -20.35 -23.23
C VAL A 9 -13.20 -21.53 -22.33
N LEU A 10 -13.22 -22.76 -22.87
CA LEU A 10 -12.80 -23.94 -22.13
C LEU A 10 -11.32 -23.88 -21.73
N THR A 11 -10.43 -23.37 -22.60
CA THR A 11 -9.01 -23.19 -22.26
C THR A 11 -8.82 -22.17 -21.15
N MET A 12 -9.51 -21.03 -21.16
CA MET A 12 -9.43 -20.03 -20.09
C MET A 12 -10.03 -20.54 -18.77
N LEU A 13 -11.17 -21.23 -18.81
CA LEU A 13 -11.75 -21.86 -17.63
C LEU A 13 -10.83 -22.95 -17.09
N ALA A 14 -10.25 -23.77 -17.96
CA ALA A 14 -9.25 -24.76 -17.58
C ALA A 14 -8.03 -24.09 -16.94
N LEU A 15 -7.57 -22.95 -17.47
CA LEU A 15 -6.46 -22.19 -16.88
C LEU A 15 -6.82 -21.63 -15.51
N ILE A 16 -8.02 -21.07 -15.33
CA ILE A 16 -8.52 -20.63 -14.01
C ILE A 16 -8.60 -21.82 -13.05
N VAL A 17 -9.17 -22.94 -13.48
CA VAL A 17 -9.27 -24.17 -12.68
C VAL A 17 -7.88 -24.68 -12.35
N VAL A 18 -6.92 -24.66 -13.27
CA VAL A 18 -5.52 -25.04 -13.03
C VAL A 18 -4.85 -24.07 -12.05
N CYS A 19 -5.10 -22.77 -12.13
CA CYS A 19 -4.60 -21.81 -11.14
C CYS A 19 -5.23 -22.04 -9.76
N VAL A 20 -6.53 -22.35 -9.69
CA VAL A 20 -7.25 -22.65 -8.45
C VAL A 20 -6.79 -23.97 -7.87
N VAL A 21 -6.83 -25.06 -8.63
CA VAL A 21 -6.39 -26.39 -8.22
C VAL A 21 -4.90 -26.38 -7.90
N GLY A 22 -4.06 -25.74 -8.72
CA GLY A 22 -2.65 -25.54 -8.42
C GLY A 22 -2.45 -24.80 -7.09
N SER A 23 -3.20 -23.72 -6.86
CA SER A 23 -3.20 -23.00 -5.57
C SER A 23 -3.71 -23.88 -4.42
N LEU A 24 -4.75 -24.70 -4.61
CA LEU A 24 -5.34 -25.58 -3.60
C LEU A 24 -4.48 -26.82 -3.31
N VAL A 25 -3.82 -27.41 -4.30
CA VAL A 25 -2.88 -28.55 -4.16
C VAL A 25 -1.62 -28.08 -3.44
N MET A 26 -1.08 -26.92 -3.84
CA MET A 26 -0.03 -26.23 -3.10
C MET A 26 -0.43 -26.05 -1.62
N ARG A 27 -1.72 -25.77 -1.33
CA ARG A 27 -2.27 -25.62 0.03
C ARG A 27 -2.49 -26.94 0.77
N SER A 28 -3.00 -27.98 0.11
CA SER A 28 -3.32 -29.26 0.75
C SER A 28 -2.08 -30.04 1.18
N MET A 29 -0.98 -29.92 0.42
CA MET A 29 0.31 -30.52 0.76
C MET A 29 0.96 -29.93 2.04
N ASN A 30 0.45 -28.80 2.55
CA ASN A 30 0.96 -28.13 3.75
C ASN A 30 -0.02 -28.14 4.95
N GLY A 31 -1.13 -28.89 4.87
CA GLY A 31 -1.86 -29.43 6.05
C GLY A 31 -3.00 -28.64 6.70
N TRP A 32 -3.44 -27.44 6.25
CA TRP A 32 -4.39 -26.63 7.03
C TRP A 32 -5.43 -25.87 6.18
N LEU A 33 -6.71 -26.28 6.25
CA LEU A 33 -7.83 -25.74 5.43
C LEU A 33 -8.68 -24.65 6.13
N ASN A 34 -8.34 -24.24 7.35
CA ASN A 34 -9.39 -23.77 8.26
C ASN A 34 -9.62 -22.24 8.36
N GLN A 35 -8.90 -21.36 7.66
CA GLN A 35 -9.24 -19.91 7.66
C GLN A 35 -9.05 -19.18 6.31
N THR A 36 -10.19 -18.77 5.71
CA THR A 36 -10.46 -17.78 4.64
C THR A 36 -9.75 -17.82 3.28
N SER A 37 -9.46 -19.02 2.73
CA SER A 37 -9.09 -19.19 1.30
C SER A 37 -10.17 -18.68 0.31
N VAL A 38 -11.41 -18.52 0.78
CA VAL A 38 -12.56 -18.03 0.01
C VAL A 38 -12.37 -16.60 -0.48
N PHE A 39 -11.84 -15.67 0.32
CA PHE A 39 -11.73 -14.27 -0.10
C PHE A 39 -10.54 -14.02 -1.04
N TYR A 40 -9.44 -14.74 -0.85
CA TYR A 40 -8.21 -14.52 -1.59
C TYR A 40 -8.06 -15.38 -2.84
N VAL A 41 -8.77 -16.51 -2.91
CA VAL A 41 -8.78 -17.37 -4.11
C VAL A 41 -10.17 -17.64 -4.62
N GLY A 42 -11.13 -17.93 -3.74
CA GLY A 42 -12.52 -18.18 -4.16
C GLY A 42 -13.13 -16.99 -4.91
N LEU A 43 -13.06 -15.79 -4.33
CA LEU A 43 -13.66 -14.58 -4.92
C LEU A 43 -12.95 -14.15 -6.21
N PRO A 44 -11.60 -14.03 -6.28
CA PRO A 44 -10.94 -13.70 -7.54
C PRO A 44 -11.13 -14.75 -8.64
N ALA A 45 -11.12 -16.04 -8.30
CA ALA A 45 -11.36 -17.10 -9.28
C ALA A 45 -12.80 -17.12 -9.79
N LEU A 46 -13.78 -16.90 -8.91
CA LEU A 46 -15.18 -16.77 -9.29
C LEU A 46 -15.38 -15.58 -10.23
N LEU A 47 -14.84 -14.41 -9.88
CA LEU A 47 -14.91 -13.22 -10.72
C LEU A 47 -14.21 -13.44 -12.07
N ALA A 48 -13.06 -14.10 -12.08
CA ALA A 48 -12.34 -14.49 -13.29
C ALA A 48 -13.19 -15.43 -14.16
N ALA A 49 -13.82 -16.45 -13.58
CA ALA A 49 -14.69 -17.38 -14.29
C ALA A 49 -15.92 -16.68 -14.87
N LEU A 50 -16.57 -15.81 -14.09
CA LEU A 50 -17.69 -14.98 -14.56
C LEU A 50 -17.26 -14.07 -15.73
N LEU A 51 -16.08 -13.47 -15.66
CA LEU A 51 -15.53 -12.66 -16.74
C LEU A 51 -15.27 -13.49 -18.01
N VAL A 52 -14.74 -14.70 -17.89
CA VAL A 52 -14.50 -15.62 -19.03
C VAL A 52 -15.82 -16.11 -19.64
N LEU A 53 -16.83 -16.39 -18.82
CA LEU A 53 -18.15 -16.83 -19.27
C LEU A 53 -18.99 -15.67 -19.86
N SER A 54 -18.69 -14.43 -19.48
CA SER A 54 -19.40 -13.25 -19.97
C SER A 54 -19.28 -13.06 -21.49
N ARG A 55 -20.26 -12.40 -22.12
CA ARG A 55 -20.30 -12.19 -23.57
C ARG A 55 -18.97 -11.60 -24.07
N PRO A 56 -18.34 -12.17 -25.11
CA PRO A 56 -17.07 -11.65 -25.62
C PRO A 56 -17.20 -10.17 -26.00
N SER A 57 -16.26 -9.34 -25.57
CA SER A 57 -16.24 -7.94 -26.00
C SER A 57 -15.90 -7.88 -27.48
N THR A 58 -16.68 -7.11 -28.24
CA THR A 58 -16.40 -6.83 -29.64
C THR A 58 -15.55 -5.56 -29.81
N SER A 59 -15.39 -4.76 -28.75
CA SER A 59 -14.56 -3.55 -28.76
C SER A 59 -13.17 -3.82 -28.19
N ALA A 60 -12.14 -3.18 -28.78
CA ALA A 60 -10.77 -3.24 -28.30
C ALA A 60 -10.64 -2.83 -26.82
N TYR A 61 -11.36 -1.78 -26.40
CA TYR A 61 -11.41 -1.34 -25.01
C TYR A 61 -11.98 -2.42 -24.09
N GLY A 62 -13.09 -3.06 -24.46
CA GLY A 62 -13.67 -4.10 -23.60
C GLY A 62 -12.85 -5.40 -23.58
N ILE A 63 -12.06 -5.69 -24.62
CA ILE A 63 -11.07 -6.78 -24.59
C ILE A 63 -9.97 -6.44 -23.57
N VAL A 64 -9.41 -5.22 -23.66
CA VAL A 64 -8.35 -4.76 -22.76
C VAL A 64 -8.82 -4.69 -21.32
N LEU A 65 -9.99 -4.10 -21.05
CA LEU A 65 -10.54 -4.05 -19.70
C LEU A 65 -10.72 -5.46 -19.12
N LYS A 66 -11.34 -6.39 -19.85
CA LYS A 66 -11.51 -7.77 -19.38
C LYS A 66 -10.18 -8.48 -19.15
N GLY A 67 -9.23 -8.31 -20.07
CA GLY A 67 -7.89 -8.89 -19.95
C GLY A 67 -7.15 -8.34 -18.73
N THR A 68 -7.17 -7.02 -18.52
CA THR A 68 -6.58 -6.38 -17.35
C THR A 68 -7.26 -6.81 -16.06
N THR A 69 -8.59 -6.85 -16.01
CA THR A 69 -9.30 -7.34 -14.81
C THR A 69 -8.92 -8.78 -14.51
N LEU A 70 -8.92 -9.65 -15.52
CA LEU A 70 -8.55 -11.05 -15.35
C LEU A 70 -7.10 -11.20 -14.88
N PHE A 71 -6.18 -10.42 -15.45
CA PHE A 71 -4.78 -10.36 -15.02
C PHE A 71 -4.67 -9.93 -13.56
N LEU A 72 -5.36 -8.85 -13.14
CA LEU A 72 -5.33 -8.38 -11.75
C LEU A 72 -5.92 -9.42 -10.79
N LEU A 73 -7.00 -10.12 -11.17
CA LEU A 73 -7.60 -11.19 -10.36
C LEU A 73 -6.70 -12.43 -10.26
N ILE A 74 -5.93 -12.73 -11.30
CA ILE A 74 -4.92 -13.79 -11.25
C ILE A 74 -3.73 -13.32 -10.40
N ALA A 75 -3.32 -12.07 -10.55
CA ALA A 75 -2.26 -11.47 -9.74
C ALA A 75 -2.60 -11.46 -8.25
N THR A 76 -3.86 -11.22 -7.85
CA THR A 76 -4.25 -11.35 -6.42
C THR A 76 -4.13 -12.78 -5.90
N ILE A 77 -4.33 -13.80 -6.74
CA ILE A 77 -4.17 -15.21 -6.38
C ILE A 77 -2.69 -15.55 -6.18
N PHE A 78 -1.81 -15.05 -7.05
CA PHE A 78 -0.38 -15.42 -7.07
C PHE A 78 0.54 -14.49 -6.27
N ALA A 79 0.29 -13.19 -6.28
CA ALA A 79 1.23 -12.20 -5.75
C ALA A 79 1.43 -12.34 -4.24
N GLY A 80 0.52 -12.97 -3.50
CA GLY A 80 0.66 -13.15 -2.06
C GLY A 80 0.69 -11.82 -1.29
N GLU A 81 0.55 -10.68 -1.95
CA GLU A 81 0.45 -9.37 -1.32
C GLU A 81 -0.97 -9.13 -0.80
N GLY A 82 -1.16 -8.09 0.01
CA GLY A 82 -2.49 -7.69 0.43
C GLY A 82 -3.33 -7.31 -0.80
N VAL A 83 -4.60 -7.70 -0.83
CA VAL A 83 -5.59 -7.19 -1.84
C VAL A 83 -5.53 -5.66 -1.95
N VAL A 84 -5.12 -5.00 -0.86
CA VAL A 84 -4.82 -3.58 -0.74
C VAL A 84 -3.81 -3.08 -1.79
N CYS A 85 -2.70 -3.79 -2.01
CA CYS A 85 -1.69 -3.40 -3.00
C CYS A 85 -2.27 -3.40 -4.41
N VAL A 86 -3.02 -4.46 -4.76
CA VAL A 86 -3.71 -4.54 -6.05
C VAL A 86 -4.79 -3.47 -6.17
N LEU A 87 -5.53 -3.19 -5.10
CA LEU A 87 -6.54 -2.14 -5.08
C LEU A 87 -5.94 -0.76 -5.37
N PHE A 88 -4.80 -0.44 -4.76
CA PHE A 88 -4.10 0.83 -5.00
C PHE A 88 -3.37 0.85 -6.34
N ALA A 89 -2.88 -0.27 -6.87
CA ALA A 89 -2.22 -0.32 -8.17
C ALA A 89 -3.22 -0.36 -9.34
N ALA A 90 -4.42 -0.90 -9.15
CA ALA A 90 -5.39 -1.12 -10.23
C ALA A 90 -5.72 0.14 -11.05
N PRO A 91 -5.98 1.33 -10.46
CA PRO A 91 -6.26 2.54 -11.24
C PRO A 91 -5.13 2.87 -12.22
N LEU A 92 -3.88 2.78 -11.78
CA LEU A 92 -2.71 2.99 -12.63
C LEU A 92 -2.63 1.95 -13.75
N VAL A 93 -2.81 0.66 -13.43
CA VAL A 93 -2.76 -0.43 -14.42
C VAL A 93 -3.87 -0.27 -15.47
N TYR A 94 -5.10 0.07 -15.06
CA TYR A 94 -6.20 0.33 -16.01
C TYR A 94 -5.93 1.57 -16.86
N ALA A 95 -5.42 2.65 -16.27
CA ALA A 95 -5.09 3.87 -17.02
C ALA A 95 -4.07 3.60 -18.12
N VAL A 96 -2.99 2.87 -17.81
CA VAL A 96 -1.97 2.47 -18.79
C VAL A 96 -2.56 1.55 -19.85
N ALA A 97 -3.33 0.53 -19.45
CA ALA A 97 -3.94 -0.40 -20.39
C ALA A 97 -4.90 0.29 -21.37
N LEU A 98 -5.74 1.20 -20.89
CA LEU A 98 -6.65 2.00 -21.71
C LEU A 98 -5.91 2.97 -22.63
N LEU A 99 -4.84 3.58 -22.16
CA LEU A 99 -3.98 4.44 -22.98
C LEU A 99 -3.39 3.63 -24.14
N VAL A 100 -2.79 2.47 -23.87
CA VAL A 100 -2.26 1.59 -24.92
C VAL A 100 -3.34 1.18 -25.91
N ALA A 101 -4.55 0.83 -25.44
CA ALA A 101 -5.68 0.50 -26.30
C ALA A 101 -6.07 1.67 -27.22
N ALA A 102 -6.09 2.90 -26.69
CA ALA A 102 -6.39 4.10 -27.46
C ALA A 102 -5.32 4.38 -28.52
N LEU A 103 -4.03 4.21 -28.17
CA LEU A 103 -2.92 4.38 -29.10
C LEU A 103 -2.99 3.37 -30.26
N VAL A 104 -3.20 2.09 -29.96
CA VAL A 104 -3.35 1.04 -30.98
C VAL A 104 -4.54 1.31 -31.91
N ASN A 105 -5.69 1.72 -31.35
CA ASN A 105 -6.85 2.07 -32.16
C ASN A 105 -6.59 3.28 -33.06
N THR A 106 -5.76 4.23 -32.62
CA THR A 106 -5.40 5.41 -33.39
C THR A 106 -4.52 5.04 -34.58
N VAL A 107 -3.56 4.12 -34.41
CA VAL A 107 -2.77 3.57 -35.54
C VAL A 107 -3.67 2.87 -36.54
N ARG A 108 -4.56 2.00 -36.07
CA ARG A 108 -5.42 1.17 -36.94
C ARG A 108 -6.39 1.98 -37.82
N LYS A 109 -6.72 3.21 -37.43
CA LYS A 109 -7.61 4.10 -38.19
C LYS A 109 -6.89 4.89 -39.30
N GLY A 110 -5.56 4.83 -39.40
CA GLY A 110 -4.76 5.52 -40.42
C GLY A 110 -4.64 7.05 -40.22
N GLY A 111 -3.55 7.66 -40.74
CA GLY A 111 -3.32 9.12 -40.73
C GLY A 111 -2.05 9.59 -39.98
N ARG A 112 -1.99 10.89 -39.61
CA ARG A 112 -0.91 11.51 -38.78
C ARG A 112 -0.74 10.88 -37.38
N GLY A 113 -1.55 9.89 -37.02
CA GLY A 113 -1.55 9.18 -35.74
C GLY A 113 -0.29 8.38 -35.43
N ALA A 114 0.50 7.97 -36.45
CA ALA A 114 1.75 7.23 -36.23
C ALA A 114 2.77 8.02 -35.40
N ARG A 115 2.89 9.34 -35.62
CA ARG A 115 3.80 10.21 -34.84
C ARG A 115 3.32 10.40 -33.40
N VAL A 116 2.01 10.57 -33.20
CA VAL A 116 1.39 10.68 -31.86
C VAL A 116 1.58 9.39 -31.07
N VAL A 117 1.42 8.24 -31.73
CA VAL A 117 1.59 6.93 -31.10
C VAL A 117 3.04 6.64 -30.79
N ALA A 118 3.98 6.95 -31.70
CA ALA A 118 5.40 6.83 -31.44
C ALA A 118 5.83 7.72 -30.26
N ALA A 119 5.35 8.97 -30.21
CA ALA A 119 5.61 9.88 -29.10
C ALA A 119 5.05 9.37 -27.78
N ALA A 120 3.79 8.90 -27.76
CA ALA A 120 3.17 8.37 -26.55
C ALA A 120 3.80 7.05 -26.07
N ALA A 121 4.18 6.16 -26.99
CA ALA A 121 4.90 4.93 -26.67
C ALA A 121 6.29 5.23 -26.12
N LEU A 122 6.99 6.22 -26.67
CA LEU A 122 8.27 6.70 -26.16
C LEU A 122 8.12 7.30 -24.76
N LEU A 123 7.11 8.13 -24.53
CA LEU A 123 6.82 8.71 -23.20
C LEU A 123 6.49 7.62 -22.18
N LEU A 124 5.68 6.62 -22.55
CA LEU A 124 5.40 5.45 -21.71
C LEU A 124 6.67 4.66 -21.41
N ALA A 125 7.52 4.42 -22.42
CA ALA A 125 8.78 3.72 -22.24
C ALA A 125 9.70 4.47 -21.27
N VAL A 126 9.86 5.79 -21.46
CA VAL A 126 10.65 6.64 -20.56
C VAL A 126 10.05 6.66 -19.15
N ALA A 127 8.74 6.85 -19.00
CA ALA A 127 8.07 6.83 -17.69
C ALA A 127 8.22 5.47 -16.98
N SER A 128 8.24 4.37 -17.73
CA SER A 128 8.44 3.02 -17.19
C SER A 128 9.87 2.76 -16.69
N THR A 129 10.82 3.66 -16.97
CA THR A 129 12.19 3.56 -16.43
C THR A 129 12.36 4.26 -15.07
N GLU A 130 11.35 5.02 -14.61
CA GLU A 130 11.44 5.72 -13.33
C GLU A 130 11.61 4.73 -12.16
N GLY A 131 12.66 4.89 -11.37
CA GLY A 131 12.96 4.01 -10.25
C GLY A 131 13.59 2.66 -10.61
N ALA A 132 13.86 2.39 -11.90
CA ALA A 132 14.56 1.18 -12.33
C ALA A 132 16.05 1.18 -11.89
N VAL A 133 16.66 2.37 -11.84
CA VAL A 133 18.02 2.60 -11.32
C VAL A 133 18.04 3.94 -10.56
N PRO A 134 18.96 4.14 -9.59
CA PRO A 134 19.01 5.37 -8.79
C PRO A 134 19.08 6.67 -9.61
N ALA A 135 19.76 6.66 -10.76
CA ALA A 135 19.90 7.82 -11.65
C ALA A 135 18.58 8.24 -12.32
N LEU A 136 17.58 7.36 -12.36
CA LEU A 136 16.27 7.59 -12.97
C LEU A 136 15.16 7.71 -11.91
N THR A 137 15.53 7.86 -10.63
CA THR A 137 14.57 8.01 -9.53
C THR A 137 14.30 9.51 -9.30
N LEU A 138 13.05 9.93 -9.49
CA LEU A 138 12.60 11.27 -9.13
C LEU A 138 12.65 11.51 -7.61
N PRO A 139 12.70 12.77 -7.13
CA PRO A 139 12.79 13.09 -5.71
C PRO A 139 11.81 12.26 -4.86
N ALA A 140 12.36 11.51 -3.91
CA ALA A 140 11.62 10.56 -3.09
C ALA A 140 11.22 11.11 -1.73
N GLU A 141 11.98 12.09 -1.21
CA GLU A 141 11.75 12.66 0.12
C GLU A 141 10.42 13.43 0.17
N ASN A 142 9.65 13.13 1.20
CA ASN A 142 8.35 13.70 1.48
C ASN A 142 8.23 14.00 2.95
N THR A 143 7.65 15.17 3.27
CA THR A 143 7.18 15.49 4.62
C THR A 143 5.68 15.76 4.59
N VAL A 144 4.97 15.19 5.55
CA VAL A 144 3.54 15.39 5.81
C VAL A 144 3.33 15.84 7.25
N THR A 145 2.23 16.54 7.50
CA THR A 145 1.92 17.10 8.82
C THR A 145 0.44 16.93 9.14
N ALA A 146 0.15 16.54 10.38
CA ALA A 146 -1.16 16.62 10.99
C ALA A 146 -1.13 17.58 12.19
N GLU A 147 -2.27 18.20 12.48
CA GLU A 147 -2.43 19.14 13.57
C GLU A 147 -3.74 18.88 14.31
N ARG A 148 -3.70 18.95 15.64
CA ARG A 148 -4.91 18.90 16.48
C ARG A 148 -4.73 19.74 17.73
N VAL A 149 -5.81 20.42 18.15
CA VAL A 149 -5.89 21.01 19.48
C VAL A 149 -6.40 19.94 20.45
N VAL A 150 -5.64 19.68 21.50
CA VAL A 150 -5.99 18.72 22.55
C VAL A 150 -6.29 19.44 23.86
N ALA A 151 -7.27 18.94 24.61
CA ALA A 151 -7.66 19.47 25.92
C ALA A 151 -6.69 19.04 27.02
N ALA A 152 -5.40 19.34 26.83
CA ALA A 152 -4.33 19.03 27.76
C ALA A 152 -3.35 20.21 27.85
N THR A 153 -2.60 20.31 28.95
CA THR A 153 -1.51 21.29 29.08
C THR A 153 -0.30 20.85 28.27
N PRO A 154 0.59 21.78 27.88
CA PRO A 154 1.81 21.42 27.17
C PRO A 154 2.70 20.42 27.92
N ASP A 155 2.66 20.41 29.25
CA ASP A 155 3.45 19.49 30.07
C ASP A 155 2.81 18.10 30.12
N GLN A 156 1.48 18.01 30.08
CA GLN A 156 0.76 16.75 29.90
C GLN A 156 1.03 16.15 28.51
N VAL A 157 1.10 16.96 27.45
CA VAL A 157 1.51 16.50 26.12
C VAL A 157 2.93 15.95 26.13
N ARG A 158 3.88 16.67 26.76
CA ARG A 158 5.26 16.19 26.93
C ARG A 158 5.32 14.87 27.69
N ALA A 159 4.56 14.74 28.79
CA ALA A 159 4.49 13.50 29.56
C ALA A 159 3.89 12.35 28.73
N ALA A 160 2.83 12.60 27.94
CA ALA A 160 2.24 11.60 27.07
C ALA A 160 3.18 11.15 25.95
N LEU A 161 4.03 12.04 25.43
CA LEU A 161 5.08 11.69 24.47
C LEU A 161 6.22 10.88 25.08
N ALA A 162 6.44 10.96 26.40
CA ALA A 162 7.41 10.10 27.09
C ALA A 162 6.83 8.72 27.46
N ALA A 163 5.49 8.58 27.41
CA ALA A 163 4.78 7.37 27.78
C ALA A 163 4.39 6.53 26.55
N PRO A 164 4.05 5.23 26.75
CA PRO A 164 3.48 4.39 25.71
C PRO A 164 2.22 5.01 25.07
N LEU A 165 2.18 5.03 23.74
CA LEU A 165 0.99 5.40 22.98
C LEU A 165 -0.13 4.37 23.17
N ARG A 166 -1.36 4.84 23.16
CA ARG A 166 -2.57 4.02 23.21
C ARG A 166 -3.16 3.89 21.82
N PHE A 167 -2.75 2.85 21.10
CA PHE A 167 -3.24 2.57 19.76
C PHE A 167 -4.70 2.10 19.79
N GLY A 168 -5.59 2.87 19.16
CA GLY A 168 -6.98 2.48 18.92
C GLY A 168 -7.18 1.79 17.56
N GLU A 169 -8.38 1.31 17.28
CA GLU A 169 -8.70 0.75 15.97
C GLU A 169 -8.55 1.82 14.86
N PRO A 170 -7.75 1.56 13.81
CA PRO A 170 -7.59 2.51 12.71
C PRO A 170 -8.89 2.62 11.90
N THR A 171 -9.15 3.81 11.35
CA THR A 171 -10.34 4.08 10.52
C THR A 171 -9.95 4.54 9.11
N GLY A 172 -10.93 4.57 8.20
CA GLY A 172 -10.74 5.06 6.83
C GLY A 172 -9.67 4.28 6.07
N ALA A 173 -8.73 5.00 5.43
CA ALA A 173 -7.67 4.38 4.63
C ALA A 173 -6.76 3.46 5.46
N LEU A 174 -6.49 3.81 6.72
CA LEU A 174 -5.62 2.99 7.60
C LEU A 174 -6.26 1.65 7.97
N ALA A 175 -7.58 1.53 7.87
CA ALA A 175 -8.32 0.29 8.16
C ALA A 175 -8.25 -0.74 7.02
N LEU A 176 -7.70 -0.39 5.86
CA LEU A 176 -7.77 -1.23 4.65
C LEU A 176 -6.94 -2.51 4.71
N GLY A 177 -6.16 -2.74 5.76
CA GLY A 177 -5.30 -3.92 5.91
C GLY A 177 -3.80 -3.62 5.91
N PHE A 178 -3.43 -2.37 6.23
CA PHE A 178 -2.05 -2.00 6.53
C PHE A 178 -1.58 -2.67 7.83
N PRO A 179 -0.25 -2.89 7.99
CA PRO A 179 0.34 -3.26 9.27
C PRO A 179 -0.10 -2.30 10.36
N ARG A 180 -0.60 -2.83 11.46
CA ARG A 180 -1.15 -2.04 12.57
C ARG A 180 -0.11 -1.91 13.67
N PRO A 181 0.06 -0.73 14.27
CA PRO A 181 0.84 -0.63 15.49
C PRO A 181 0.10 -1.37 16.61
N LEU A 182 0.82 -2.21 17.35
CA LEU A 182 0.28 -3.06 18.41
C LEU A 182 0.68 -2.52 19.77
N VAL A 183 1.99 -2.29 19.96
CA VAL A 183 2.57 -1.90 21.24
C VAL A 183 3.67 -0.87 20.99
N ASP A 184 3.77 0.10 21.89
CA ASP A 184 4.78 1.14 21.90
C ASP A 184 5.59 1.07 23.20
N HIS A 185 6.91 1.01 23.07
CA HIS A 185 7.86 0.95 24.18
C HIS A 185 8.87 2.10 24.05
N PRO A 186 8.59 3.28 24.63
CA PRO A 186 9.55 4.36 24.73
C PRO A 186 10.49 4.16 25.92
N GLU A 187 11.77 4.49 25.73
CA GLU A 187 12.77 4.59 26.80
C GLU A 187 12.73 5.96 27.49
N GLY A 188 12.23 6.99 26.80
CA GLY A 188 12.13 8.35 27.29
C GLY A 188 12.07 9.40 26.18
N LEU A 189 12.47 10.62 26.50
CA LEU A 189 12.57 11.77 25.59
C LEU A 189 13.96 12.43 25.60
N ALA A 190 14.93 11.88 26.31
CA ALA A 190 16.29 12.42 26.28
C ALA A 190 16.94 12.11 24.92
N PRO A 191 17.80 13.00 24.38
CA PRO A 191 18.57 12.70 23.19
C PRO A 191 19.33 11.37 23.34
N GLY A 192 19.15 10.47 22.36
CA GLY A 192 19.68 9.12 22.41
C GLY A 192 18.68 8.05 22.83
N ASP A 193 17.60 8.37 23.55
CA ASP A 193 16.56 7.41 23.93
C ASP A 193 15.89 6.80 22.70
N ALA A 194 15.55 5.51 22.77
CA ALA A 194 14.83 4.82 21.70
C ALA A 194 13.32 4.70 21.97
N ARG A 195 12.56 4.56 20.88
CA ARG A 195 11.14 4.24 20.89
C ARG A 195 10.91 3.08 19.94
N HIS A 196 10.46 1.96 20.48
CA HIS A 196 10.21 0.72 19.74
C HIS A 196 8.72 0.52 19.56
N ILE A 197 8.27 0.57 18.31
CA ILE A 197 6.87 0.36 17.95
C ILE A 197 6.77 -1.00 17.28
N LEU A 198 6.07 -1.92 17.93
CA LEU A 198 5.77 -3.23 17.38
C LEU A 198 4.57 -3.10 16.43
N PHE A 199 4.74 -3.55 15.19
CA PHE A 199 3.69 -3.64 14.20
C PHE A 199 3.26 -5.09 14.00
N SER A 200 2.00 -5.27 13.64
CA SER A 200 1.49 -6.55 13.19
C SER A 200 2.24 -7.00 11.94
N GLY A 201 2.56 -8.29 11.88
CA GLY A 201 2.93 -8.91 10.61
C GLY A 201 1.72 -9.02 9.68
N ALA A 202 1.89 -9.77 8.60
CA ALA A 202 0.79 -9.97 7.67
C ALA A 202 -0.31 -10.75 8.39
N PRO A 203 -1.58 -10.55 8.02
CA PRO A 203 -2.62 -11.47 8.45
C PRO A 203 -2.12 -12.89 8.23
N GLU A 204 -2.16 -13.74 9.26
CA GLU A 204 -1.69 -15.11 9.13
C GLU A 204 -2.45 -15.79 7.98
N ARG A 205 -1.69 -16.27 7.00
CA ARG A 205 -2.21 -17.04 5.87
C ARG A 205 -1.66 -18.43 5.99
N ALA A 206 -2.52 -19.42 5.86
CA ALA A 206 -2.07 -20.80 5.77
C ALA A 206 -1.16 -20.98 4.53
N ALA A 207 -0.06 -21.70 4.72
CA ALA A 207 0.90 -22.10 3.70
C ALA A 207 0.26 -22.60 2.39
N PRO A 208 0.93 -22.43 1.22
CA PRO A 208 2.25 -21.86 0.99
C PRO A 208 2.18 -20.41 0.48
N LEU A 209 1.03 -19.76 0.63
CA LEU A 209 0.89 -18.31 0.42
C LEU A 209 1.53 -17.50 1.56
N HIS A 210 2.40 -18.12 2.37
CA HIS A 210 3.33 -17.48 3.30
C HIS A 210 4.24 -16.44 2.62
N GLY A 211 4.26 -16.39 1.29
CA GLY A 211 4.92 -15.33 0.53
C GLY A 211 4.19 -13.99 0.62
N HIS A 212 3.97 -13.48 1.82
CA HIS A 212 4.22 -12.06 1.99
C HIS A 212 5.73 -11.92 1.94
N HIS A 213 6.28 -11.17 1.00
CA HIS A 213 7.74 -10.96 0.92
C HIS A 213 8.33 -10.36 2.22
N TRP A 214 7.47 -9.98 3.17
CA TRP A 214 7.75 -9.37 4.47
C TRP A 214 7.34 -10.21 5.71
N GLY A 215 6.77 -11.41 5.55
CA GLY A 215 6.47 -12.34 6.66
C GLY A 215 5.20 -12.07 7.49
N THR A 216 4.76 -13.06 8.28
CA THR A 216 3.57 -12.97 9.17
C THR A 216 3.92 -12.61 10.62
N ALA A 217 5.20 -12.65 10.98
CA ALA A 217 5.65 -12.32 12.32
C ALA A 217 5.52 -10.81 12.60
N PRO A 218 5.18 -10.42 13.84
CA PRO A 218 5.32 -9.05 14.29
C PRO A 218 6.74 -8.54 14.06
N SER A 219 6.85 -7.25 13.74
CA SER A 219 8.11 -6.60 13.39
C SER A 219 8.16 -5.19 13.93
N THR A 220 9.36 -4.65 14.12
CA THR A 220 9.54 -3.42 14.90
C THR A 220 10.05 -2.27 14.05
N LEU A 221 9.44 -1.09 14.23
CA LEU A 221 10.00 0.19 13.87
C LEU A 221 10.70 0.77 15.11
N THR A 222 11.98 1.13 14.97
CA THR A 222 12.78 1.77 16.01
C THR A 222 13.12 3.19 15.60
N LEU A 223 12.63 4.13 16.39
CA LEU A 223 12.96 5.54 16.33
C LEU A 223 13.94 5.88 17.45
N ARG A 224 14.79 6.88 17.24
CA ARG A 224 15.67 7.42 18.29
C ARG A 224 15.48 8.92 18.41
N VAL A 225 15.44 9.44 19.64
CA VAL A 225 15.37 10.87 19.89
C VAL A 225 16.68 11.52 19.41
N ALA A 226 16.59 12.34 18.37
CA ALA A 226 17.71 13.14 17.87
C ALA A 226 17.86 14.43 18.68
N ALA A 227 16.75 15.07 19.02
CA ALA A 227 16.72 16.27 19.84
C ALA A 227 15.40 16.36 20.62
N ALA A 228 15.46 16.96 21.80
CA ALA A 228 14.27 17.27 22.59
C ALA A 228 14.43 18.66 23.22
N GLY A 229 13.38 19.45 23.15
CA GLY A 229 13.26 20.76 23.81
C GLY A 229 12.01 20.81 24.68
N ASP A 230 11.69 22.00 25.18
CA ASP A 230 10.53 22.20 26.07
C ASP A 230 9.18 21.97 25.37
N ARG A 231 9.16 22.15 24.04
CA ARG A 231 7.97 22.19 23.19
C ARG A 231 8.14 21.41 21.87
N SER A 232 9.18 20.60 21.77
CA SER A 232 9.44 19.79 20.59
C SER A 232 10.23 18.52 20.89
N VAL A 233 9.99 17.47 20.11
CA VAL A 233 10.86 16.30 20.04
C VAL A 233 11.05 15.91 18.57
N ASP A 234 12.31 15.66 18.21
CA ASP A 234 12.71 15.18 16.90
C ASP A 234 13.22 13.73 17.04
N TYR A 235 12.62 12.84 16.25
CA TYR A 235 13.00 11.44 16.14
C TYR A 235 13.61 11.17 14.77
N VAL A 236 14.62 10.30 14.73
CA VAL A 236 15.16 9.71 13.50
C VAL A 236 14.85 8.22 13.45
N ALA A 237 14.51 7.71 12.28
CA ALA A 237 14.31 6.28 12.10
C ALA A 237 15.67 5.58 12.02
N VAL A 238 15.93 4.66 12.95
CA VAL A 238 17.21 3.92 13.03
C VAL A 238 17.09 2.55 12.39
N LYS A 239 15.95 1.89 12.58
CA LYS A 239 15.69 0.57 12.01
C LYS A 239 14.20 0.41 11.75
N ASP A 240 13.86 -0.01 10.55
CA ASP A 240 12.50 -0.38 10.20
C ASP A 240 12.51 -1.79 9.61
N ALA A 241 12.07 -2.76 10.41
CA ALA A 241 11.88 -4.15 9.98
C ALA A 241 10.43 -4.42 9.57
N THR A 242 9.58 -3.40 9.56
CA THR A 242 8.15 -3.54 9.29
C THR A 242 7.89 -3.67 7.79
N PRO A 243 6.70 -4.14 7.39
CA PRO A 243 6.33 -4.23 5.98
C PRO A 243 6.24 -2.87 5.30
N ILE A 244 6.00 -1.82 6.08
CA ILE A 244 5.93 -0.44 5.61
C ILE A 244 7.25 -0.02 4.94
N ALA A 245 8.38 -0.56 5.41
CA ALA A 245 9.72 -0.34 4.86
C ALA A 245 9.84 -0.72 3.37
N THR A 246 8.91 -1.52 2.84
CA THR A 246 8.90 -1.94 1.42
C THR A 246 8.26 -0.88 0.51
N TRP A 247 7.37 -0.04 1.05
CA TRP A 247 6.65 0.99 0.32
C TRP A 247 7.32 2.35 0.46
N LEU A 248 7.82 2.64 1.65
CA LEU A 248 8.52 3.88 1.97
C LEU A 248 9.63 3.62 3.00
N ALA A 249 10.56 4.54 3.13
CA ALA A 249 11.56 4.53 4.18
C ALA A 249 11.34 5.72 5.10
N TRP A 250 10.98 5.48 6.36
CA TRP A 250 10.94 6.55 7.37
C TRP A 250 12.33 7.19 7.51
N ARG A 251 12.37 8.52 7.54
CA ARG A 251 13.56 9.32 7.82
C ARG A 251 13.51 9.88 9.23
N GLY A 252 12.36 10.45 9.59
CA GLY A 252 12.18 11.02 10.91
C GLY A 252 10.73 11.35 11.23
N SER A 253 10.54 11.73 12.49
CA SER A 253 9.26 12.20 12.98
C SER A 253 9.51 13.36 13.92
N THR A 254 8.79 14.46 13.74
CA THR A 254 8.90 15.63 14.61
C THR A 254 7.56 15.92 15.22
N VAL A 255 7.53 16.12 16.53
CA VAL A 255 6.34 16.57 17.24
C VAL A 255 6.65 17.93 17.85
N ARG A 256 5.80 18.92 17.58
CA ARG A 256 5.85 20.24 18.20
C ARG A 256 4.53 20.53 18.89
N TRP A 257 4.56 21.23 20.01
CA TRP A 257 3.33 21.59 20.70
C TRP A 257 3.41 22.96 21.37
N GLU A 258 2.31 23.70 21.34
CA GLU A 258 2.24 25.05 21.90
C GLU A 258 0.90 25.30 22.61
N PRO A 259 0.88 26.09 23.69
CA PRO A 259 -0.37 26.48 24.32
C PRO A 259 -1.21 27.36 23.39
N VAL A 260 -2.51 27.09 23.31
CA VAL A 260 -3.49 27.87 22.55
C VAL A 260 -4.76 28.06 23.38
N ALA A 261 -5.65 28.96 22.96
CA ALA A 261 -6.97 29.05 23.56
C ALA A 261 -7.70 27.70 23.44
N GLY A 262 -8.09 27.11 24.58
CA GLY A 262 -8.77 25.82 24.62
C GLY A 262 -7.87 24.59 24.77
N GLY A 263 -6.55 24.75 24.94
CA GLY A 263 -5.65 23.63 25.27
C GLY A 263 -4.25 23.76 24.68
N THR A 264 -3.76 22.68 24.07
CA THR A 264 -2.45 22.65 23.41
C THR A 264 -2.62 22.24 21.95
N ARG A 265 -2.07 23.03 21.04
CA ARG A 265 -1.95 22.65 19.63
C ARG A 265 -0.77 21.69 19.50
N VAL A 266 -1.01 20.50 18.99
CA VAL A 266 0.00 19.49 18.68
C VAL A 266 0.13 19.36 17.18
N VAL A 267 1.35 19.49 16.67
CA VAL A 267 1.70 19.35 15.26
C VAL A 267 2.65 18.15 15.14
N TRP A 268 2.23 17.12 14.41
CA TRP A 268 3.02 15.92 14.18
C TRP A 268 3.40 15.82 12.72
N SER A 269 4.70 15.89 12.44
CA SER A 269 5.28 15.75 11.11
C SER A 269 5.98 14.40 10.96
N LEU A 270 5.78 13.78 9.79
CA LEU A 270 6.46 12.54 9.39
C LEU A 270 7.22 12.79 8.10
N THR A 271 8.50 12.41 8.09
CA THR A 271 9.38 12.52 6.92
C THR A 271 9.78 11.13 6.45
N PHE A 272 9.65 10.88 5.14
CA PHE A 272 9.93 9.58 4.53
C PHE A 272 10.40 9.71 3.09
N ASP A 273 11.07 8.68 2.59
CA ASP A 273 11.35 8.51 1.16
C ASP A 273 10.39 7.49 0.55
N ARG A 274 9.74 7.87 -0.55
CA ARG A 274 8.97 6.95 -1.40
C ARG A 274 9.86 5.86 -2.00
N ARG A 275 9.39 4.61 -2.00
CA ARG A 275 10.03 3.50 -2.74
C ARG A 275 9.22 3.03 -3.96
N LEU A 276 7.95 3.40 -4.06
CA LEU A 276 7.06 2.95 -5.13
C LEU A 276 7.07 3.91 -6.32
N SER A 277 7.36 3.44 -7.54
CA SER A 277 7.31 4.22 -8.79
C SER A 277 6.11 3.87 -9.68
N PRO A 278 5.58 4.83 -10.47
CA PRO A 278 6.09 6.19 -10.72
C PRO A 278 5.68 7.24 -9.66
N ALA A 279 6.51 8.28 -9.46
CA ALA A 279 6.29 9.34 -8.46
C ALA A 279 4.95 10.04 -8.61
N ALA A 280 4.58 10.37 -9.85
CA ALA A 280 3.36 11.11 -10.14
C ALA A 280 2.09 10.42 -9.62
N TYR A 281 2.14 9.09 -9.46
CA TYR A 281 1.04 8.30 -8.92
C TYR A 281 1.19 8.02 -7.43
N TRP A 282 2.35 7.51 -7.00
CA TRP A 282 2.52 7.02 -5.62
C TRP A 282 2.79 8.11 -4.61
N THR A 283 3.49 9.19 -4.97
CA THR A 283 3.76 10.31 -4.06
C THR A 283 2.48 10.90 -3.44
N PRO A 284 1.46 11.32 -4.21
CA PRO A 284 0.25 11.89 -3.61
C PRO A 284 -0.49 10.88 -2.73
N LEU A 285 -0.48 9.60 -3.11
CA LEU A 285 -1.15 8.54 -2.37
C LEU A 285 -0.47 8.26 -1.02
N GLU A 286 0.84 8.04 -1.03
CA GLU A 286 1.64 7.81 0.18
C GLU A 286 1.55 9.00 1.13
N ARG A 287 1.63 10.24 0.62
CA ARG A 287 1.42 11.45 1.43
C ARG A 287 0.06 11.45 2.12
N ALA A 288 -1.01 11.10 1.40
CA ALA A 288 -2.37 11.10 1.95
C ALA A 288 -2.56 10.01 3.03
N VAL A 289 -1.86 8.87 2.93
CA VAL A 289 -1.90 7.81 3.95
C VAL A 289 -1.02 8.17 5.14
N ALA A 290 0.21 8.66 4.91
CA ALA A 290 1.13 9.07 5.95
C ALA A 290 0.59 10.27 6.76
N GLN A 291 -0.11 11.21 6.13
CA GLN A 291 -0.76 12.31 6.84
C GLN A 291 -1.86 11.81 7.79
N ARG A 292 -2.65 10.80 7.38
CA ARG A 292 -3.61 10.15 8.28
C ARG A 292 -2.92 9.39 9.40
N ALA A 293 -1.77 8.77 9.13
CA ALA A 293 -0.97 8.13 10.18
C ALA A 293 -0.49 9.16 11.21
N ALA A 294 -0.04 10.35 10.77
CA ALA A 294 0.33 11.44 11.68
C ALA A 294 -0.84 11.88 12.57
N ASP A 295 -2.04 12.04 12.01
CA ASP A 295 -3.25 12.38 12.77
C ASP A 295 -3.63 11.28 13.77
N TYR A 296 -3.57 10.01 13.32
CA TYR A 296 -3.80 8.85 14.17
C TYR A 296 -2.82 8.78 15.36
N LEU A 297 -1.55 9.14 15.14
CA LEU A 297 -0.54 9.19 16.21
C LEU A 297 -0.87 10.27 17.25
N ILE A 298 -1.34 11.46 16.83
CA ILE A 298 -1.80 12.49 17.77
C ILE A 298 -2.97 11.96 18.61
N GLY A 299 -3.93 11.28 17.97
CA GLY A 299 -5.06 10.66 18.66
C GLY A 299 -4.68 9.51 19.60
N SER A 300 -3.48 8.94 19.44
CA SER A 300 -2.96 7.84 20.26
C SER A 300 -2.18 8.32 21.48
N LEU A 301 -2.01 9.64 21.68
CA LEU A 301 -1.40 10.17 22.89
C LEU A 301 -2.25 9.81 24.11
N ALA A 302 -1.62 9.26 25.13
CA ALA A 302 -2.27 8.88 26.40
C ALA A 302 -2.55 10.13 27.27
N LEU A 303 -3.40 11.03 26.77
CA LEU A 303 -3.76 12.26 27.47
C LEU A 303 -4.82 12.01 28.55
N PRO A 304 -4.86 12.84 29.62
CA PRO A 304 -5.96 12.82 30.58
C PRO A 304 -7.30 13.11 29.90
N ALA A 305 -8.36 12.47 30.39
CA ALA A 305 -9.73 12.70 29.94
C ALA A 305 -10.29 14.03 30.46
#